data_AF-A0A962W8I8-F1
#
_entry.id   AF-A0A962W8I8-F1
#
_cell.length_a   1.000
_cell.length_b   1.000
_cell.length_c   1.000
_cell.angle_alpha   90.00
_cell.angle_beta   90.00
_cell.angle_gamma   90.00
#
_symmetry.space_group_name_H-M   'P 1'
#
loop_
_entity.id
_entity.type
_entity.pdbx_description
1 polymer ?
#
loop_
_entity_poly.entity_id
_entity_poly.type
_entity_poly.pdbx_seq_one_letter_code
_entity_poly.pdbx_strand_id
1 'polypeptide(L)'
;MPETPTQLPSTVTALQALVAQQMAEKAEQQARLVELERENKRQSARIFTLQEQLNLALARRFAASSEKLSPDQFRLFNEAEVDAQLALGEDEAEGTIDVPAHARKKRGRKPLPDTLPRTDVIYELAGDDLNCPHDGQALKVIGEVASEQLDIVPATIRVIRHIRRQYACNCGQCIRTAALPAQPIPKSMASPGLL
;
A
#
# COMPACT_ATOMS: atom_id res chain seq x y z
N MET A 1 33.34 -38.43 1.78
CA MET A 1 34.32 -39.22 2.53
C MET A 1 35.63 -39.13 1.76
N PRO A 2 36.71 -38.54 2.29
CA PRO A 2 37.99 -38.62 1.59
C PRO A 2 38.48 -40.06 1.70
N GLU A 3 38.65 -40.72 0.57
CA GLU A 3 39.23 -42.05 0.49
C GLU A 3 40.68 -41.98 0.98
N THR A 4 41.01 -42.73 2.04
CA THR A 4 42.38 -42.84 2.51
C THR A 4 43.14 -43.80 1.58
N PRO A 5 44.29 -43.40 1.01
CA PRO A 5 45.05 -44.31 0.16
C PRO A 5 45.52 -45.50 1.01
N THR A 6 45.06 -46.69 0.64
CA THR A 6 45.13 -47.93 1.44
C THR A 6 46.50 -48.62 1.38
N GLN A 7 47.53 -47.98 0.80
CA GLN A 7 48.88 -48.53 0.77
C GLN A 7 49.91 -47.42 0.98
N LEU A 8 50.42 -47.32 2.21
CA LEU A 8 51.59 -46.50 2.49
C LEU A 8 52.86 -47.24 2.05
N PRO A 9 53.86 -46.52 1.51
CA PRO A 9 55.13 -47.14 1.16
C PRO A 9 55.84 -47.67 2.41
N SER A 10 56.47 -48.84 2.32
CA SER A 10 57.09 -49.54 3.46
C SER A 10 58.54 -49.12 3.75
N THR A 11 59.17 -48.32 2.88
CA THR A 11 60.54 -47.85 3.05
C THR A 11 60.56 -46.46 3.69
N VAL A 12 61.49 -46.25 4.62
CA VAL A 12 61.62 -44.98 5.39
C VAL A 12 61.78 -43.77 4.47
N THR A 13 62.56 -43.91 3.39
CA THR A 13 62.80 -42.84 2.41
C THR A 13 61.53 -42.44 1.65
N ALA A 14 60.69 -43.41 1.27
CA ALA A 14 59.44 -43.13 0.56
C ALA A 14 58.39 -42.49 1.47
N LEU A 15 58.35 -42.87 2.75
CA LEU A 15 57.53 -42.19 3.77
C LEU A 15 57.97 -40.74 4.00
N GLN A 16 59.28 -40.49 4.08
CA GLN A 16 59.82 -39.12 4.22
C GLN A 16 59.46 -38.23 3.02
N ALA A 17 59.54 -38.76 1.80
CA ALA A 17 59.13 -38.04 0.59
C ALA A 17 57.63 -37.73 0.59
N LEU A 18 56.79 -38.68 0.98
CA LEU A 18 55.33 -38.49 1.08
C LEU A 18 54.97 -37.44 2.13
N VAL A 19 55.62 -37.45 3.30
CA VAL A 19 55.41 -36.43 4.34
C VAL A 19 55.83 -35.05 3.84
N ALA A 20 56.97 -34.95 3.14
CA ALA A 20 57.40 -33.67 2.55
C ALA A 20 56.39 -33.14 1.52
N GLN A 21 55.84 -34.02 0.66
CA GLN A 21 54.80 -33.66 -0.29
C GLN A 21 53.52 -33.18 0.41
N GLN A 22 53.03 -33.91 1.41
CA GLN A 22 51.83 -33.51 2.15
C GLN A 22 52.02 -32.20 2.92
N MET A 23 53.22 -31.93 3.43
CA MET A 23 53.51 -30.66 4.08
C MET A 23 53.50 -29.49 3.09
N ALA A 24 53.98 -29.69 1.87
CA ALA A 24 53.88 -28.70 0.80
C ALA A 24 52.42 -28.45 0.39
N GLU A 25 51.65 -29.51 0.12
CA GLU A 25 50.22 -29.41 -0.21
C GLU A 25 49.42 -28.72 0.89
N LYS A 26 49.69 -29.04 2.16
CA LYS A 26 49.03 -28.39 3.30
C LYS A 26 49.39 -26.91 3.41
N ALA A 27 50.65 -26.54 3.11
CA ALA A 27 51.06 -25.14 3.10
C ALA A 27 50.35 -24.34 1.99
N GLU A 28 50.20 -24.92 0.80
CA GLU A 28 49.44 -24.32 -0.31
C GLU A 28 47.96 -24.15 0.05
N GLN A 29 47.35 -25.17 0.65
CA GLN A 29 45.96 -25.11 1.11
C GLN A 29 45.76 -24.04 2.19
N GLN A 30 46.70 -23.92 3.13
CA GLN A 30 46.68 -22.88 4.16
C GLN A 30 46.80 -21.48 3.56
N ALA A 31 47.69 -21.29 2.57
CA ALA A 31 47.81 -20.03 1.85
C ALA A 31 46.50 -19.64 1.15
N ARG A 32 45.86 -20.61 0.48
CA ARG A 32 44.57 -20.41 -0.19
C ARG A 32 43.44 -20.09 0.78
N LEU A 33 43.40 -20.72 1.95
CA LEU A 33 42.40 -20.41 2.99
C LEU A 33 42.55 -18.98 3.50
N VAL A 34 43.78 -18.53 3.75
CA VAL A 34 44.04 -17.15 4.18
C VAL A 34 43.61 -16.14 3.12
N GLU A 35 43.84 -16.43 1.85
CA GLU A 35 43.38 -15.59 0.75
C GLU A 35 41.84 -15.52 0.69
N LEU A 36 41.17 -16.67 0.74
CA LEU A 36 39.72 -16.74 0.71
C LEU A 36 39.06 -16.05 1.92
N GLU A 37 39.66 -16.17 3.11
CA GLU A 37 39.21 -15.46 4.31
C GLU A 37 39.33 -13.93 4.15
N ARG A 38 40.40 -13.45 3.50
CA ARG A 38 40.56 -12.02 3.20
C ARG A 38 39.50 -11.54 2.22
N GLU A 39 39.23 -12.31 1.17
CA GLU A 39 38.18 -12.00 0.21
C GLU A 39 36.80 -11.98 0.87
N ASN A 40 36.50 -12.96 1.71
CA ASN A 40 35.22 -13.05 2.41
C ASN A 40 35.00 -11.84 3.34
N LYS A 41 36.04 -11.44 4.09
CA LYS A 41 36.02 -10.22 4.91
C LYS A 41 35.79 -8.95 4.09
N ARG A 42 36.41 -8.88 2.90
CA ARG A 42 36.21 -7.74 1.99
C ARG A 42 34.79 -7.69 1.43
N GLN A 43 34.25 -8.84 1.05
CA GLN A 43 32.88 -8.95 0.53
C GLN A 43 31.85 -8.65 1.61
N SER A 44 32.03 -9.14 2.84
CA SER A 44 31.09 -8.89 3.95
C SER A 44 31.04 -7.41 4.32
N ALA A 45 32.19 -6.72 4.38
CA ALA A 45 32.24 -5.27 4.56
C ALA A 45 31.52 -4.50 3.44
N ARG A 46 31.68 -4.96 2.19
CA ARG A 46 30.97 -4.38 1.04
C ARG A 46 29.45 -4.59 1.12
N ILE A 47 29.01 -5.77 1.55
CA ILE A 47 27.58 -6.06 1.74
C ILE A 47 27.00 -5.14 2.82
N PHE A 48 27.69 -5.02 3.96
CA PHE A 48 27.25 -4.16 5.06
C PHE A 48 27.08 -2.69 4.60
N THR A 49 28.09 -2.15 3.93
CA THR A 49 28.03 -0.76 3.41
C THR A 49 26.90 -0.56 2.39
N LEU A 50 26.66 -1.52 1.50
CA LEU A 50 25.56 -1.46 0.53
C LEU A 50 24.19 -1.56 1.20
N GLN A 51 24.05 -2.40 2.23
CA GLN A 51 22.82 -2.51 3.01
C GLN A 51 22.48 -1.19 3.72
N GLU A 52 23.47 -0.53 4.34
CA GLU A 52 23.26 0.79 4.96
C GLU A 52 22.84 1.85 3.93
N GLN A 53 23.48 1.88 2.76
CA GLN A 53 23.09 2.79 1.69
C GLN A 53 21.66 2.53 1.19
N LEU A 54 21.27 1.26 1.07
CA LEU A 54 19.92 0.87 0.71
C LEU A 54 18.91 1.29 1.76
N ASN A 55 19.19 1.03 3.03
CA ASN A 55 18.33 1.43 4.15
C ASN A 55 18.14 2.95 4.19
N LEU A 56 19.21 3.73 4.00
CA LEU A 56 19.14 5.17 3.90
C LEU A 56 18.29 5.65 2.70
N ALA A 57 18.45 5.02 1.53
CA ALA A 57 17.68 5.34 0.34
C ALA A 57 16.18 5.01 0.53
N LEU A 58 15.87 3.87 1.15
CA LEU A 58 14.51 3.48 1.49
C LEU A 58 13.90 4.44 2.51
N ALA A 59 14.63 4.82 3.55
CA ALA A 59 14.19 5.80 4.53
C ALA A 59 13.90 7.15 3.85
N ARG A 60 14.79 7.66 3.00
CA ARG A 60 14.54 8.91 2.24
C ARG A 60 13.31 8.86 1.35
N ARG A 61 12.99 7.69 0.77
CA ARG A 61 11.88 7.53 -0.17
C ARG A 61 10.54 7.27 0.54
N PHE A 62 10.55 6.51 1.62
CA PHE A 62 9.35 5.94 2.23
C PHE A 62 9.14 6.33 3.69
N ALA A 63 10.15 6.82 4.41
CA ALA A 63 9.94 7.33 5.75
C ALA A 63 9.07 8.59 5.68
N ALA A 64 8.26 8.78 6.73
CA ALA A 64 7.46 9.99 6.85
C ALA A 64 8.42 11.19 6.86
N SER A 65 8.26 12.11 5.88
CA SER A 65 9.04 13.35 5.79
C SER A 65 8.69 14.37 6.89
N SER A 66 8.04 13.92 7.96
CA SER A 66 7.47 14.74 9.00
C SER A 66 7.86 14.19 10.38
N GLU A 67 9.13 14.35 10.73
CA GLU A 67 9.52 14.65 12.11
C GLU A 67 9.21 16.12 12.47
N LYS A 68 8.20 16.73 11.83
CA LYS A 68 7.71 18.03 12.25
C LYS A 68 7.06 17.81 13.62
N LEU A 69 7.84 17.95 14.68
CA LEU A 69 7.31 18.24 16.00
C LEU A 69 6.38 19.44 15.80
N SER A 70 5.08 19.23 15.97
CA SER A 70 4.15 20.34 15.99
C SER A 70 4.64 21.32 17.07
N PRO A 71 4.53 22.65 16.87
CA PRO A 71 4.84 23.61 17.92
C PRO A 71 4.15 23.27 19.25
N ASP A 72 2.96 22.65 19.18
CA ASP A 72 2.22 22.15 20.35
C ASP A 72 2.88 20.96 21.07
N GLN A 73 3.69 20.15 20.37
CA GLN A 73 4.44 19.05 20.99
C GLN A 73 5.64 19.55 21.80
N PHE A 74 6.21 20.71 21.44
CA PHE A 74 7.21 21.41 22.26
C PHE A 74 6.59 21.98 23.53
N ARG A 75 5.33 22.44 23.46
CA ARG A 75 4.58 22.99 24.60
C ARG A 75 4.26 21.94 25.67
N LEU A 76 4.20 20.65 25.32
CA LEU A 76 4.00 19.54 26.27
C LEU A 76 5.08 19.43 27.36
N PHE A 77 6.27 20.00 27.13
CA PHE A 77 7.37 19.96 28.11
C PHE A 77 7.70 21.34 28.68
N ASN A 78 6.91 22.36 28.34
CA ASN A 78 7.20 23.75 28.68
C ASN A 78 6.06 24.40 29.48
N GLU A 79 5.36 23.60 30.29
CA GLU A 79 4.18 24.01 31.07
C GLU A 79 4.47 25.23 31.97
N ALA A 80 5.62 25.24 32.66
CA ALA A 80 5.99 26.34 33.57
C ALA A 80 6.23 27.69 32.86
N GLU A 81 6.76 27.70 31.63
CA GLU A 81 6.96 28.92 30.86
C GLU A 81 5.65 29.42 30.23
N VAL A 82 4.77 28.50 29.82
CA VAL A 82 3.43 28.82 29.31
C VAL A 82 2.56 29.43 30.42
N ASP A 83 2.57 28.87 31.62
CA ASP A 83 1.83 29.40 32.77
C ASP A 83 2.33 30.79 33.18
N ALA A 84 3.65 31.02 33.12
CA ALA A 84 4.25 32.33 33.38
C ALA A 84 3.88 33.37 32.31
N GLN A 85 3.78 32.98 31.04
CA GLN A 85 3.36 33.86 29.94
C GLN A 85 1.86 34.18 29.99
N LEU A 86 1.01 33.20 30.33
CA LEU A 86 -0.43 33.42 30.56
C LEU A 86 -0.67 34.36 31.75
N ALA A 87 0.16 34.29 32.79
CA ALA A 87 0.08 35.21 33.93
C ALA A 87 0.53 36.66 33.60
N LEU A 88 1.21 36.87 32.47
CA LEU A 88 1.77 38.17 32.05
C LEU A 88 1.06 38.78 30.83
N GLY A 89 0.18 38.05 30.15
CA GLY A 89 -0.35 38.41 28.83
C GLY A 89 -1.84 38.16 28.68
N GLU A 90 -2.68 38.85 29.47
CA GLU A 90 -4.10 39.01 29.16
C GLU A 90 -4.36 40.11 28.10
N ASP A 91 -3.33 40.84 27.70
CA ASP A 91 -3.43 41.94 26.74
C ASP A 91 -2.55 41.67 25.50
N GLU A 92 -3.02 40.90 24.52
CA GLU A 92 -2.60 41.12 23.12
C GLU A 92 -3.45 40.35 22.10
N ALA A 93 -4.28 41.15 21.40
CA ALA A 93 -4.66 41.04 20.00
C ALA A 93 -5.28 39.72 19.49
N GLU A 94 -6.60 39.77 19.29
CA GLU A 94 -7.33 39.01 18.27
C GLU A 94 -6.82 39.40 16.86
N GLY A 95 -5.62 38.95 16.51
CA GLY A 95 -5.10 39.01 15.16
C GLY A 95 -5.76 37.93 14.32
N THR A 96 -6.76 38.29 13.52
CA THR A 96 -7.31 37.40 12.50
C THR A 96 -6.23 37.19 11.42
N ILE A 97 -5.76 35.96 11.30
CA ILE A 97 -4.80 35.57 10.26
C ILE A 97 -5.60 35.25 8.99
N ASP A 98 -5.50 36.10 7.97
CA ASP A 98 -6.07 35.82 6.66
C ASP A 98 -5.27 34.70 5.96
N VAL A 99 -5.83 33.50 5.98
CA VAL A 99 -5.29 32.34 5.26
C VAL A 99 -5.79 32.38 3.82
N PRO A 100 -4.90 32.45 2.80
CA PRO A 100 -5.33 32.45 1.41
C PRO A 100 -6.03 31.13 1.06
N ALA A 101 -7.18 31.25 0.39
CA ALA A 101 -7.97 30.12 -0.07
C ALA A 101 -7.15 29.27 -1.06
N HIS A 102 -6.69 28.12 -0.58
CA HIS A 102 -5.91 27.19 -1.39
C HIS A 102 -6.86 26.29 -2.19
N ALA A 103 -6.70 26.26 -3.51
CA ALA A 103 -7.44 25.38 -4.39
C ALA A 103 -7.04 23.92 -4.13
N ARG A 104 -7.83 23.22 -3.32
CA ARG A 104 -7.64 21.79 -3.08
C ARG A 104 -8.13 21.03 -4.31
N LYS A 105 -7.23 20.35 -5.03
CA LYS A 105 -7.66 19.37 -6.05
C LYS A 105 -8.65 18.41 -5.39
N LYS A 106 -9.88 18.35 -5.92
CA LYS A 106 -10.90 17.43 -5.42
C LYS A 106 -10.31 16.02 -5.44
N ARG A 107 -10.14 15.44 -4.25
CA ARG A 107 -9.73 14.06 -4.07
C ARG A 107 -10.95 13.21 -4.39
N GLY A 108 -10.85 12.34 -5.38
CA GLY A 108 -11.96 11.53 -5.86
C GLY A 108 -11.55 10.72 -7.07
N ARG A 109 -12.36 9.71 -7.41
CA ARG A 109 -12.14 8.92 -8.61
C ARG A 109 -12.43 9.77 -9.83
N LYS A 110 -11.57 9.70 -10.84
CA LYS A 110 -11.83 10.33 -12.13
C LYS A 110 -12.97 9.58 -12.82
N PRO A 111 -13.88 10.28 -13.52
CA PRO A 111 -14.91 9.63 -14.33
C PRO A 111 -14.26 8.78 -15.43
N LEU A 112 -14.99 7.78 -15.90
CA LEU A 112 -14.55 6.99 -17.05
C LEU A 112 -14.57 7.85 -18.33
N PRO A 113 -13.68 7.59 -19.30
CA PRO A 113 -13.66 8.33 -20.55
C PRO A 113 -14.99 8.25 -21.31
N ASP A 114 -15.44 9.38 -21.85
CA ASP A 114 -16.69 9.43 -22.63
C ASP A 114 -16.62 8.75 -24.00
N THR A 115 -15.41 8.40 -24.44
CA THR A 115 -15.16 7.69 -25.70
C THR A 115 -15.58 6.22 -25.66
N LEU A 116 -15.75 5.63 -24.47
CA LEU A 116 -16.11 4.23 -24.32
C LEU A 116 -17.62 4.03 -24.49
N PRO A 117 -18.06 2.95 -25.18
CA PRO A 117 -19.47 2.65 -25.35
C PRO A 117 -20.11 2.34 -23.99
N ARG A 118 -21.28 2.93 -23.74
CA ARG A 118 -22.05 2.76 -22.50
C ARG A 118 -23.22 1.80 -22.71
N THR A 119 -23.43 0.91 -21.74
CA THR A 119 -24.58 0.00 -21.69
C THR A 119 -25.34 0.25 -20.41
N ASP A 120 -26.58 0.71 -20.53
CA ASP A 120 -27.42 1.06 -19.39
C ASP A 120 -28.17 -0.18 -18.87
N VAL A 121 -28.07 -0.43 -17.58
CA VAL A 121 -28.81 -1.49 -16.86
C VAL A 121 -29.69 -0.82 -15.82
N ILE A 122 -31.00 -0.88 -16.04
CA ILE A 122 -32.00 -0.21 -15.21
C ILE A 122 -32.52 -1.20 -14.16
N TYR A 123 -32.49 -0.78 -12.90
CA TYR A 123 -33.05 -1.52 -11.77
C TYR A 123 -34.31 -0.81 -11.29
N GLU A 124 -35.41 -1.55 -11.30
CA GLU A 124 -36.73 -1.11 -10.86
C GLU A 124 -37.16 -1.93 -9.63
N LEU A 125 -38.02 -1.34 -8.80
CA LEU A 125 -38.71 -2.11 -7.77
C LEU A 125 -39.77 -2.99 -8.45
N ALA A 126 -40.12 -4.14 -7.86
CA ALA A 126 -41.14 -5.03 -8.39
C ALA A 126 -42.02 -5.60 -7.26
N GLY A 127 -43.25 -5.97 -7.60
CA GLY A 127 -44.18 -6.62 -6.68
C GLY A 127 -44.52 -5.77 -5.45
N ASP A 128 -44.52 -6.40 -4.28
CA ASP A 128 -44.88 -5.79 -3.00
C ASP A 128 -43.98 -4.60 -2.63
N ASP A 129 -42.79 -4.49 -3.23
CA ASP A 129 -41.88 -3.37 -3.00
C ASP A 129 -42.33 -2.07 -3.67
N LEU A 130 -43.31 -2.11 -4.59
CA LEU A 130 -43.93 -0.92 -5.17
C LEU A 130 -44.97 -0.28 -4.24
N ASN A 131 -45.39 -0.96 -3.18
CA ASN A 131 -46.42 -0.46 -2.29
C ASN A 131 -45.79 0.11 -1.02
N CYS A 132 -46.29 1.25 -0.59
CA CYS A 132 -45.85 1.87 0.64
C CYS A 132 -46.36 1.06 1.85
N PRO A 133 -45.50 0.73 2.83
CA PRO A 133 -45.90 -0.02 4.02
C PRO A 133 -46.78 0.79 4.98
N HIS A 134 -46.89 2.11 4.80
CA HIS A 134 -47.64 3.00 5.71
C HIS A 134 -49.09 3.22 5.27
N ASP A 135 -49.32 3.46 3.97
CA ASP A 135 -50.62 3.83 3.40
C ASP A 135 -51.06 2.90 2.24
N GLY A 136 -50.26 1.88 1.90
CA GLY A 136 -50.56 0.90 0.85
C GLY A 136 -50.52 1.45 -0.58
N GLN A 137 -50.27 2.75 -0.75
CA GLN A 137 -50.28 3.41 -2.05
C GLN A 137 -49.07 3.01 -2.90
N ALA A 138 -49.23 3.05 -4.21
CA ALA A 138 -48.14 2.79 -5.15
C ALA A 138 -47.10 3.93 -5.09
N LEU A 139 -45.84 3.55 -4.92
CA LEU A 139 -44.71 4.48 -4.88
C LEU A 139 -44.45 5.09 -6.26
N LYS A 140 -44.09 6.38 -6.29
CA LYS A 140 -43.80 7.12 -7.53
C LYS A 140 -42.30 7.30 -7.69
N VAL A 141 -41.81 7.25 -8.92
CA VAL A 141 -40.40 7.53 -9.24
C VAL A 141 -40.09 8.99 -8.92
N ILE A 142 -39.09 9.23 -8.07
CA ILE A 142 -38.63 10.57 -7.68
C ILE A 142 -37.27 10.93 -8.29
N GLY A 143 -36.45 9.94 -8.60
CA GLY A 143 -35.10 10.16 -9.12
C GLY A 143 -34.39 8.88 -9.48
N GLU A 144 -33.13 9.03 -9.89
CA GLU A 144 -32.29 7.92 -10.34
C GLU A 144 -30.88 8.07 -9.78
N VAL A 145 -30.30 6.97 -9.30
CA VAL A 145 -28.92 6.91 -8.83
C VAL A 145 -28.13 6.05 -9.82
N ALA A 146 -27.28 6.70 -10.61
CA ALA A 146 -26.41 6.04 -11.57
C ALA A 146 -25.02 5.74 -10.98
N SER A 147 -24.46 4.58 -11.31
CA SER A 147 -23.07 4.22 -11.02
C SER A 147 -22.44 3.51 -12.23
N GLU A 148 -21.20 3.88 -12.57
CA GLU A 148 -20.51 3.35 -13.75
C GLU A 148 -19.44 2.31 -13.37
N GLN A 149 -19.31 1.26 -14.19
CA GLN A 149 -18.28 0.23 -14.09
C GLN A 149 -17.65 -0.05 -15.45
N LEU A 150 -16.35 -0.27 -15.49
CA LEU A 150 -15.60 -0.71 -16.65
C LEU A 150 -15.75 -2.21 -16.83
N ASP A 151 -16.03 -2.65 -18.05
CA ASP A 151 -16.22 -4.05 -18.44
C ASP A 151 -15.42 -4.38 -19.69
N ILE A 152 -14.92 -5.61 -19.76
CA ILE A 152 -14.18 -6.14 -20.89
C ILE A 152 -14.96 -7.33 -21.43
N VAL A 153 -15.52 -7.13 -22.62
CA VAL A 153 -15.99 -8.23 -23.47
C VAL A 153 -14.83 -8.55 -24.41
N PRO A 154 -14.58 -9.81 -24.81
CA PRO A 154 -13.48 -10.14 -25.72
C PRO A 154 -13.38 -9.14 -26.89
N ALA A 155 -12.21 -8.48 -27.00
CA ALA A 155 -11.87 -7.43 -27.96
C ALA A 155 -12.58 -6.06 -27.84
N THR A 156 -13.42 -5.80 -26.84
CA THR A 156 -14.10 -4.48 -26.64
C THR A 156 -14.15 -4.07 -25.17
N ILE A 157 -13.72 -2.84 -24.89
CA ILE A 157 -13.89 -2.19 -23.58
C ILE A 157 -15.20 -1.40 -23.61
N ARG A 158 -16.06 -1.60 -22.62
CA ARG A 158 -17.31 -0.87 -22.47
C ARG A 158 -17.52 -0.42 -21.03
N VAL A 159 -18.47 0.48 -20.83
CA VAL A 159 -18.88 0.96 -19.51
C VAL A 159 -20.31 0.50 -19.24
N ILE A 160 -20.50 -0.28 -18.17
CA ILE A 160 -21.83 -0.65 -17.67
C ILE A 160 -22.29 0.46 -16.73
N ARG A 161 -23.39 1.13 -17.08
CA ARG A 161 -24.04 2.15 -16.26
C ARG A 161 -25.23 1.53 -15.55
N HIS A 162 -25.10 1.33 -14.25
CA HIS A 162 -26.18 0.83 -13.39
C HIS A 162 -27.06 1.98 -12.94
N ILE A 163 -28.32 2.01 -13.38
CA ILE A 163 -29.30 3.06 -13.07
C ILE A 163 -30.30 2.48 -12.08
N ARG A 164 -30.27 2.94 -10.83
CA ARG A 164 -31.22 2.50 -9.79
C ARG A 164 -32.29 3.56 -9.61
N ARG A 165 -33.54 3.20 -9.89
CA ARG A 165 -34.66 4.11 -9.66
C ARG A 165 -34.94 4.28 -8.17
N GLN A 166 -35.17 5.52 -7.78
CA GLN A 166 -35.64 5.91 -6.47
C GLN A 166 -37.13 6.19 -6.54
N TYR A 167 -37.85 5.66 -5.57
CA TYR A 167 -39.28 5.79 -5.44
C TYR A 167 -39.62 6.41 -4.10
N ALA A 168 -40.64 7.26 -4.07
CA ALA A 168 -41.16 7.88 -2.86
C ALA A 168 -42.68 7.79 -2.80
N CYS A 169 -43.21 7.67 -1.57
CA CYS A 169 -44.63 7.79 -1.33
C CYS A 169 -45.01 9.26 -1.09
N ASN A 170 -46.25 9.62 -1.44
CA ASN A 170 -46.80 10.94 -1.17
C ASN A 170 -47.03 11.23 0.33
N CYS A 171 -47.06 10.19 1.17
CA CYS A 171 -47.12 10.34 2.63
C CYS A 171 -45.82 10.92 3.26
N GLY A 172 -44.74 11.04 2.48
CA GLY A 172 -43.46 11.62 2.92
C GLY A 172 -42.62 10.73 3.84
N GLN A 173 -43.10 9.53 4.19
CA GLN A 173 -42.45 8.64 5.15
C GLN A 173 -41.75 7.43 4.51
N CYS A 174 -41.92 7.21 3.21
CA CYS A 174 -41.33 6.06 2.51
C CYS A 174 -40.51 6.51 1.31
N ILE A 175 -39.20 6.21 1.34
CA ILE A 175 -38.29 6.32 0.19
C ILE A 175 -37.63 4.96 0.00
N ARG A 176 -37.74 4.39 -1.21
CA ARG A 176 -37.12 3.12 -1.57
C ARG A 176 -36.26 3.29 -2.81
N THR A 177 -35.09 2.67 -2.82
CA THR A 177 -34.20 2.65 -3.99
C THR A 177 -34.08 1.21 -4.45
N ALA A 178 -34.18 0.97 -5.76
CA ALA A 178 -33.96 -0.35 -6.32
C ALA A 178 -32.58 -0.88 -5.92
N ALA A 179 -32.51 -2.12 -5.45
CA ALA A 179 -31.27 -2.72 -4.99
C ALA A 179 -30.34 -3.03 -6.18
N LEU A 180 -29.04 -2.86 -5.95
CA LEU A 180 -28.01 -3.36 -6.88
C LEU A 180 -27.74 -4.84 -6.55
N PRO A 181 -27.54 -5.72 -7.53
CA PRO A 181 -27.08 -7.08 -7.27
C PRO A 181 -25.74 -7.08 -6.51
N ALA A 182 -25.53 -8.13 -5.72
CA ALA A 182 -24.28 -8.31 -4.98
C ALA A 182 -23.09 -8.37 -5.95
N GLN A 183 -22.05 -7.59 -5.66
CA GLN A 183 -20.86 -7.51 -6.48
C GLN A 183 -19.64 -8.13 -5.78
N PRO A 184 -18.74 -8.79 -6.52
CA PRO A 184 -17.52 -9.39 -5.95
C PRO A 184 -16.65 -8.36 -5.21
N ILE A 185 -16.52 -7.14 -5.75
CA ILE A 185 -15.80 -6.04 -5.11
C ILE A 185 -16.74 -4.84 -4.95
N PRO A 186 -17.33 -4.63 -3.77
CA PRO A 186 -18.27 -3.53 -3.52
C PRO A 186 -17.66 -2.16 -3.80
N LYS A 187 -18.45 -1.27 -4.42
CA LYS A 187 -18.04 0.10 -4.77
C LYS A 187 -16.82 0.15 -5.69
N SER A 188 -16.45 -0.92 -6.41
CA SER A 188 -15.38 -0.87 -7.41
C SER A 188 -15.87 -0.33 -8.75
N MET A 189 -14.96 0.29 -9.50
CA MET A 189 -15.20 0.60 -10.92
C MET A 189 -14.92 -0.61 -11.82
N ALA A 190 -14.27 -1.66 -11.32
CA ALA A 190 -14.10 -2.89 -12.08
C ALA A 190 -15.37 -3.74 -11.99
N SER A 191 -15.91 -4.12 -13.15
CA SER A 191 -16.97 -5.12 -13.22
C SER A 191 -16.39 -6.55 -13.03
N PRO A 192 -17.24 -7.57 -12.84
CA PRO A 192 -16.79 -8.96 -12.74
C PRO A 192 -16.00 -9.45 -13.96
N GLY A 193 -16.18 -8.87 -15.15
CA GLY A 193 -15.42 -9.23 -16.35
C GLY A 193 -13.95 -8.80 -16.34
N LEU A 194 -13.50 -8.05 -15.32
CA LEU A 194 -12.11 -7.63 -15.13
C LEU A 194 -11.36 -8.45 -14.06
N LEU A 195 -12.04 -9.41 -13.41
CA LEU A 195 -11.45 -10.32 -12.43
C LEU A 195 -10.96 -11.60 -13.12
#